data_AF-A0A6M8UGA8-F1
#
_entry.id   AF-A0A6M8UGA8-F1
#
_cell.length_a   1.000
_cell.length_b   1.000
_cell.length_c   1.000
_cell.angle_alpha   90.00
_cell.angle_beta   90.00
_cell.angle_gamma   90.00
#
_symmetry.space_group_name_H-M   'P 1'
#
loop_
_entity.id
_entity.type
_entity.pdbx_description
1 polymer ?
#
loop_
_entity_poly.entity_id
_entity_poly.type
_entity_poly.pdbx_seq_one_letter_code
_entity_poly.pdbx_strand_id
1 'polypeptide(L)'
;MEIINVQQGSEAWHSLRANHFTASEAPVMMAASGKMRRDELLHIKATGSEREVSDWVQKNLFDKGHAYEDSARRIVEEMIGQELFPATAISDDGKLLASFDGITMLEDILFEHKMWNTTLAESVRNNDLPEEYYWQLEQQLLVSGADCAYFVVSDGTRENFEHLVYTPVAGRADALRAGWDQFAADLTSYKAPELPEPTVCKTFMRLPALVIEVDGAVKSSNLQVYQNEALNFIRSINTELSTDQDFADAEQTVKFCDSAEKELVAVKQRVLAQTADIDELFRTIDLLCDEMRNKRLLLNKLVKSRKDELRQEIISEANASLKQTHGELNTSLNGVTLPLPRTDFAGAMKGKRTIVTLRSAVNDELARAKIELNQTAEKYARNLTLISDIDDKYKNLFRDLPLIIGHDYDHLKLLIDQRINEQLEAERKAAEAAVEAAKVVENASAAIEPIVEPAGKTYASTKPAPMATALSIALPKDLLKELVWSDEWEDEQGKTIKVIHREQTGSRRWESDHLMIFTLGGKLYGSTYSLGLTECQESLPYEYEPDQIECLQMEAYEVTVTRYRKVPA
;
A
#
# COMPACT_ATOMS: atom_id res chain seq x y z
N MET A 1 -11.80 -20.27 -22.33
CA MET A 1 -11.55 -21.28 -21.27
C MET A 1 -11.59 -22.69 -21.83
N GLU A 2 -11.02 -23.64 -21.11
CA GLU A 2 -11.14 -25.07 -21.40
C GLU A 2 -11.89 -25.77 -20.24
N ILE A 3 -13.05 -26.37 -20.51
CA ILE A 3 -13.77 -27.20 -19.54
C ILE A 3 -13.09 -28.56 -19.45
N ILE A 4 -12.66 -28.92 -18.24
CA ILE A 4 -12.00 -30.18 -17.94
C ILE A 4 -13.02 -31.17 -17.40
N ASN A 5 -13.10 -32.34 -18.04
CA ASN A 5 -14.00 -33.40 -17.63
C ASN A 5 -13.46 -34.16 -16.41
N VAL A 6 -13.58 -33.54 -15.24
CA VAL A 6 -13.25 -34.13 -13.93
C VAL A 6 -14.45 -34.00 -13.00
N GLN A 7 -14.72 -35.06 -12.24
CA GLN A 7 -15.75 -35.02 -11.20
C GLN A 7 -15.23 -34.23 -10.00
N GLN A 8 -15.96 -33.19 -9.58
CA GLN A 8 -15.59 -32.40 -8.40
C GLN A 8 -15.56 -33.30 -7.15
N GLY A 9 -14.56 -33.10 -6.28
CA GLY A 9 -14.31 -33.95 -5.12
C GLY A 9 -13.62 -35.29 -5.43
N SER A 10 -13.30 -35.60 -6.69
CA SER A 10 -12.49 -36.76 -7.04
C SER A 10 -10.99 -36.50 -6.84
N GLU A 11 -10.20 -37.57 -6.72
CA GLU A 11 -8.73 -37.48 -6.64
C GLU A 11 -8.12 -36.75 -7.84
N ALA A 12 -8.64 -37.00 -9.05
CA ALA A 12 -8.20 -36.32 -10.26
C ALA A 12 -8.46 -34.80 -10.20
N TRP A 13 -9.56 -34.38 -9.55
CA TRP A 13 -9.87 -32.97 -9.32
C TRP A 13 -8.94 -32.34 -8.29
N HIS A 14 -8.63 -33.03 -7.19
CA HIS A 14 -7.66 -32.55 -6.21
C HIS A 14 -6.25 -32.40 -6.80
N SER A 15 -5.79 -33.40 -7.55
CA SER A 15 -4.52 -33.36 -8.28
C SER A 15 -4.46 -32.20 -9.30
N LEU A 16 -5.55 -31.93 -10.01
CA LEU A 16 -5.63 -30.81 -10.95
C LEU A 16 -5.48 -29.47 -10.22
N ARG A 17 -6.18 -29.31 -9.09
CA ARG A 17 -6.15 -28.11 -8.24
C ARG A 17 -4.80 -27.86 -7.56
N ALA A 18 -4.03 -28.91 -7.29
CA ALA A 18 -2.68 -28.76 -6.75
C ALA A 18 -1.76 -27.99 -7.72
N ASN A 19 -1.95 -28.18 -9.03
CA ASN A 19 -1.11 -27.63 -10.08
C ASN A 19 -1.57 -26.26 -10.62
N HIS A 20 -2.76 -25.78 -10.24
CA HIS A 20 -3.34 -24.54 -10.74
C HIS A 20 -3.70 -23.58 -9.60
N PHE A 21 -3.88 -22.30 -9.93
CA PHE A 21 -4.38 -21.30 -8.99
C PHE A 21 -5.91 -21.30 -8.99
N THR A 22 -6.54 -21.72 -7.90
CA THR A 22 -7.98 -21.97 -7.89
C THR A 22 -8.79 -20.77 -7.40
N ALA A 23 -10.01 -20.60 -7.92
CA ALA A 23 -10.89 -19.48 -7.53
C ALA A 23 -11.16 -19.42 -6.01
N SER A 24 -11.33 -20.57 -5.36
CA SER A 24 -11.50 -20.66 -3.90
C SER A 24 -10.26 -20.24 -3.09
N GLU A 25 -9.08 -20.24 -3.70
CA GLU A 25 -7.82 -19.81 -3.09
C GLU A 25 -7.53 -18.33 -3.33
N ALA A 26 -8.21 -17.69 -4.29
CA ALA A 26 -8.08 -16.25 -4.58
C ALA A 26 -8.20 -15.35 -3.34
N PRO A 27 -9.21 -15.51 -2.46
CA PRO A 27 -9.29 -14.68 -1.25
C PRO A 27 -8.13 -14.93 -0.28
N VAL A 28 -7.54 -16.13 -0.25
CA VAL A 28 -6.37 -16.43 0.59
C VAL A 28 -5.13 -15.75 0.02
N MET A 29 -4.95 -15.83 -1.30
CA MET A 29 -3.87 -15.16 -2.02
C MET A 29 -3.92 -13.63 -1.84
N MET A 30 -5.13 -13.05 -1.85
CA MET A 30 -5.38 -11.62 -1.61
C MET A 30 -5.37 -11.23 -0.12
N ALA A 31 -5.04 -12.15 0.80
CA ALA A 31 -5.07 -11.95 2.24
C ALA A 31 -6.43 -11.49 2.82
N ALA A 32 -7.52 -11.82 2.13
CA ALA A 32 -8.90 -11.51 2.51
C ALA A 32 -9.60 -12.65 3.28
N SER A 33 -9.05 -13.88 3.26
CA SER A 33 -9.67 -15.03 3.93
C SER A 33 -9.40 -15.05 5.44
N GLY A 34 -10.44 -15.31 6.23
CA GLY A 34 -10.30 -15.58 7.67
C GLY A 34 -9.90 -17.03 8.00
N LYS A 35 -9.95 -17.95 7.03
CA LYS A 35 -9.83 -19.40 7.26
C LYS A 35 -8.41 -19.94 7.06
N MET A 36 -7.64 -19.28 6.21
CA MET A 36 -6.29 -19.69 5.84
C MET A 36 -5.44 -18.45 5.58
N ARG A 37 -4.18 -18.48 6.00
CA ARG A 37 -3.22 -17.40 5.73
C ARG A 37 -2.56 -17.60 4.37
N ARG A 38 -2.16 -16.51 3.72
CA ARG A 38 -1.43 -16.56 2.46
C ARG A 38 -0.16 -17.41 2.52
N ASP A 39 0.62 -17.27 3.60
CA ASP A 39 1.84 -18.05 3.84
C ASP A 39 1.56 -19.56 3.99
N GLU A 40 0.40 -19.93 4.52
CA GLU A 40 -0.03 -21.33 4.65
C GLU A 40 -0.36 -21.92 3.28
N LEU A 41 -1.07 -21.18 2.43
CA LEU A 41 -1.31 -21.56 1.05
C LEU A 41 0.02 -21.70 0.26
N LEU A 42 0.95 -20.76 0.46
CA LEU A 42 2.28 -20.80 -0.16
C LEU A 42 3.04 -22.08 0.24
N HIS A 43 2.99 -22.44 1.52
CA HIS A 43 3.59 -23.67 2.02
C HIS A 43 2.97 -24.93 1.41
N ILE A 44 1.63 -24.99 1.33
CA ILE A 44 0.90 -26.11 0.74
C ILE A 44 1.29 -26.29 -0.74
N LYS A 45 1.27 -25.20 -1.52
CA LYS A 45 1.63 -25.23 -2.95
C LYS A 45 3.10 -25.56 -3.19
N ALA A 46 4.01 -25.09 -2.33
CA ALA A 46 5.45 -25.35 -2.47
C ALA A 46 5.84 -26.78 -2.10
N THR A 47 5.19 -27.36 -1.09
CA THR A 47 5.53 -28.71 -0.58
C THR A 47 4.72 -29.81 -1.24
N GLY A 48 3.59 -29.48 -1.89
CA GLY A 48 2.62 -30.45 -2.38
C GLY A 48 1.92 -31.21 -1.26
N SER A 49 1.95 -30.69 -0.03
CA SER A 49 1.31 -31.34 1.12
C SER A 49 -0.20 -31.31 0.98
N GLU A 50 -0.84 -32.47 0.98
CA GLU A 50 -2.30 -32.56 1.05
C GLU A 50 -2.81 -32.12 2.42
N ARG A 51 -3.90 -31.38 2.42
CA ARG A 51 -4.59 -31.03 3.65
C ARG A 51 -5.45 -32.22 4.07
N GLU A 52 -5.08 -32.89 5.16
CA GLU A 52 -5.95 -33.90 5.76
C GLU A 52 -7.25 -33.25 6.24
N VAL A 53 -8.36 -33.65 5.61
CA VAL A 53 -9.71 -33.26 6.02
C VAL A 53 -10.23 -34.32 6.97
N SER A 54 -10.55 -33.94 8.21
CA SER A 54 -11.17 -34.89 9.15
C SER A 54 -12.52 -35.40 8.63
N ASP A 55 -12.87 -36.65 8.92
CA ASP A 55 -14.15 -37.27 8.58
C ASP A 55 -15.37 -36.42 8.99
N TRP A 56 -15.24 -35.71 10.11
CA TRP A 56 -16.30 -34.82 10.60
C TRP A 56 -16.53 -33.63 9.65
N VAL A 57 -15.47 -33.01 9.14
CA VAL A 57 -15.54 -31.89 8.19
C VAL A 57 -16.08 -32.38 6.85
N GLN A 58 -15.60 -33.52 6.35
CA GLN A 58 -16.11 -34.12 5.11
C GLN A 58 -17.64 -34.30 5.20
N LYS A 59 -18.12 -34.98 6.25
CA LYS A 59 -19.53 -35.33 6.38
C LYS A 59 -20.45 -34.15 6.74
N ASN A 60 -20.03 -33.26 7.64
CA ASN A 60 -20.91 -32.23 8.18
C ASN A 60 -20.82 -30.90 7.43
N LEU A 61 -19.73 -30.66 6.70
CA LEU A 61 -19.54 -29.43 5.95
C LEU A 61 -19.67 -29.68 4.45
N PHE A 62 -18.87 -30.59 3.89
CA PHE A 62 -18.87 -30.80 2.44
C PHE A 62 -20.09 -31.58 1.96
N ASP A 63 -20.36 -32.77 2.51
CA ASP A 63 -21.49 -33.59 2.03
C ASP A 63 -22.84 -32.90 2.24
N LYS A 64 -23.01 -32.20 3.38
CA LYS A 64 -24.21 -31.38 3.62
C LYS A 64 -24.29 -30.15 2.72
N GLY A 65 -23.15 -29.51 2.46
CA GLY A 65 -23.05 -28.39 1.53
C GLY A 65 -23.54 -28.77 0.14
N HIS A 66 -23.02 -29.85 -0.44
CA HIS A 66 -23.43 -30.34 -1.77
C HIS A 66 -24.93 -30.70 -1.82
N ALA A 67 -25.50 -31.26 -0.74
CA ALA A 67 -26.94 -31.55 -0.70
C ALA A 67 -27.81 -30.28 -0.71
N TYR A 68 -27.38 -29.22 -0.02
CA TYR A 68 -28.05 -27.93 -0.05
C TYR A 68 -27.85 -27.20 -1.37
N GLU A 69 -26.66 -27.29 -1.94
CA GLU A 69 -26.32 -26.78 -3.27
C GLU A 69 -27.23 -27.41 -4.34
N ASP A 70 -27.35 -28.74 -4.39
CA ASP A 70 -28.20 -29.44 -5.36
C ASP A 70 -29.68 -29.03 -5.25
N SER A 71 -30.16 -28.76 -4.03
CA SER A 71 -31.52 -28.30 -3.78
C SER A 71 -31.71 -26.84 -4.18
N ALA A 72 -30.71 -25.99 -3.88
CA ALA A 72 -30.70 -24.58 -4.24
C ALA A 72 -30.55 -24.36 -5.75
N ARG A 73 -29.78 -25.20 -6.45
CA ARG A 73 -29.58 -25.14 -7.91
C ARG A 73 -30.92 -25.17 -8.63
N ARG A 74 -31.81 -26.08 -8.25
CA ARG A 74 -33.17 -26.19 -8.81
C ARG A 74 -33.99 -24.90 -8.64
N ILE A 75 -33.84 -24.24 -7.50
CA ILE A 75 -34.54 -22.96 -7.23
C ILE A 75 -33.98 -21.87 -8.15
N VAL A 76 -32.65 -21.82 -8.34
CA VAL A 76 -32.01 -20.86 -9.23
C VAL A 76 -32.35 -21.13 -10.69
N GLU A 77 -32.36 -22.38 -11.13
CA GLU A 77 -32.76 -22.77 -12.49
C GLU A 77 -34.18 -22.30 -12.83
N GLU A 78 -35.12 -22.42 -11.89
CA GLU A 78 -36.46 -21.87 -12.03
C GLU A 78 -36.48 -20.33 -12.11
N MET A 79 -35.58 -19.65 -11.39
CA MET A 79 -35.47 -18.19 -11.40
C MET A 79 -34.89 -17.65 -12.71
N ILE A 80 -33.84 -18.29 -13.24
CA ILE A 80 -33.15 -17.86 -14.46
C ILE A 80 -33.80 -18.42 -15.73
N GLY A 81 -34.60 -19.49 -15.61
CA GLY A 81 -35.25 -20.17 -16.73
C GLY A 81 -34.29 -20.98 -17.60
N GLN A 82 -33.13 -21.37 -17.08
CA GLN A 82 -32.05 -22.10 -17.75
C GLN A 82 -31.50 -23.19 -16.82
N GLU A 83 -30.99 -24.27 -17.41
CA GLU A 83 -30.34 -25.36 -16.67
C GLU A 83 -28.90 -24.98 -16.29
N LEU A 84 -28.48 -25.39 -15.09
CA LEU A 84 -27.13 -25.19 -14.56
C LEU A 84 -26.47 -26.55 -14.34
N PHE A 85 -25.21 -26.68 -14.76
CA PHE A 85 -24.42 -27.89 -14.50
C PHE A 85 -23.10 -27.58 -13.79
N PRO A 86 -22.66 -28.41 -12.83
CA PRO A 86 -21.34 -28.29 -12.25
C PRO A 86 -20.25 -28.49 -13.30
N ALA A 87 -19.25 -27.62 -13.33
CA ALA A 87 -18.14 -27.72 -14.27
C ALA A 87 -16.83 -27.26 -13.62
N THR A 88 -15.69 -27.73 -14.13
CA THR A 88 -14.38 -27.20 -13.79
C THR A 88 -13.72 -26.72 -15.07
N ALA A 89 -13.21 -25.50 -15.07
CA ALA A 89 -12.57 -24.90 -16.22
C ALA A 89 -11.20 -24.30 -15.88
N ILE A 90 -10.34 -24.24 -16.88
CA ILE A 90 -9.03 -23.61 -16.84
C ILE A 90 -9.05 -22.38 -17.76
N SER A 91 -8.40 -21.30 -17.35
CA SER A 91 -8.22 -20.11 -18.19
C SER A 91 -7.36 -20.42 -19.42
N ASP A 92 -7.48 -19.61 -20.47
CA ASP A 92 -6.77 -19.84 -21.74
C ASP A 92 -5.24 -19.76 -21.61
N ASP A 93 -4.73 -19.11 -20.57
CA ASP A 93 -3.30 -19.05 -20.23
C ASP A 93 -2.81 -20.26 -19.42
N GLY A 94 -3.71 -21.19 -19.06
CA GLY A 94 -3.40 -22.40 -18.31
C GLY A 94 -3.05 -22.18 -16.83
N LYS A 95 -3.15 -20.95 -16.31
CA LYS A 95 -2.73 -20.63 -14.93
C LYS A 95 -3.85 -20.77 -13.91
N LEU A 96 -5.03 -20.25 -14.24
CA LEU A 96 -6.16 -20.13 -13.32
C LEU A 96 -7.14 -21.28 -13.52
N LEU A 97 -7.70 -21.77 -12.42
CA LEU A 97 -8.73 -22.79 -12.42
C LEU A 97 -9.95 -22.29 -11.65
N ALA A 98 -11.13 -22.53 -12.20
CA ALA A 98 -12.39 -22.30 -11.51
C ALA A 98 -13.21 -23.59 -11.51
N SER A 99 -13.70 -23.96 -10.33
CA SER A 99 -14.77 -24.95 -10.19
C SER A 99 -16.05 -24.18 -9.90
N PHE A 100 -17.10 -24.48 -10.65
CA PHE A 100 -18.40 -23.83 -10.56
C PHE A 100 -19.40 -24.82 -9.97
N ASP A 101 -20.22 -24.36 -9.02
CA ASP A 101 -21.36 -25.14 -8.50
C ASP A 101 -22.44 -25.26 -9.58
N GLY A 102 -22.48 -24.30 -10.51
CA GLY A 102 -23.25 -24.38 -11.75
C GLY A 102 -22.81 -23.36 -12.79
N ILE A 103 -22.92 -23.72 -14.07
CA ILE A 103 -22.78 -22.82 -15.22
C ILE A 103 -23.86 -23.18 -16.25
N THR A 104 -24.37 -22.17 -16.97
CA THR A 104 -25.33 -22.38 -18.07
C THR A 104 -24.65 -22.98 -19.31
N MET A 105 -25.44 -23.56 -20.21
CA MET A 105 -24.91 -24.13 -21.47
C MET A 105 -24.24 -23.09 -22.38
N LEU A 106 -24.66 -21.83 -22.28
CA LEU A 106 -24.04 -20.71 -23.00
C LEU A 106 -22.82 -20.12 -22.28
N GLU A 107 -22.50 -20.63 -21.09
CA GLU A 107 -21.36 -20.19 -20.29
C GLU A 107 -21.42 -18.70 -19.89
N ASP A 108 -22.63 -18.12 -19.90
CA ASP A 108 -22.91 -16.70 -19.69
C ASP A 108 -23.35 -16.37 -18.25
N ILE A 109 -23.85 -17.37 -17.51
CA ILE A 109 -24.32 -17.23 -16.13
C ILE A 109 -23.70 -18.31 -15.25
N LEU A 110 -23.09 -17.87 -14.15
CA LEU A 110 -22.55 -18.75 -13.12
C LEU A 110 -23.49 -18.86 -11.93
N PHE A 111 -23.35 -19.94 -11.18
CA PHE A 111 -23.98 -20.18 -9.88
C PHE A 111 -22.91 -20.59 -8.86
N GLU A 112 -22.94 -19.92 -7.71
CA GLU A 112 -22.08 -20.17 -6.55
C GLU A 112 -22.95 -20.24 -5.29
N HIS A 113 -22.81 -21.32 -4.52
CA HIS A 113 -23.59 -21.61 -3.33
C HIS A 113 -22.75 -21.53 -2.06
N LYS A 114 -23.36 -21.01 -0.99
CA LYS A 114 -22.86 -21.08 0.38
C LYS A 114 -23.95 -21.56 1.32
N MET A 115 -23.55 -22.33 2.32
CA MET A 115 -24.45 -22.74 3.40
C MET A 115 -24.99 -21.52 4.17
N TRP A 116 -26.23 -21.65 4.67
CA TRP A 116 -26.88 -20.60 5.44
C TRP A 116 -26.05 -20.13 6.63
N ASN A 117 -25.77 -18.82 6.64
CA ASN A 117 -25.19 -18.10 7.76
C ASN A 117 -25.91 -16.77 7.85
N THR A 118 -26.52 -16.47 9.00
CA THR A 118 -27.34 -15.27 9.20
C THR A 118 -26.61 -13.99 8.83
N THR A 119 -25.33 -13.85 9.22
CA THR A 119 -24.53 -12.66 8.91
C THR A 119 -24.28 -12.53 7.41
N LEU A 120 -23.96 -13.64 6.74
CA LEU A 120 -23.71 -13.61 5.30
C LEU A 120 -25.02 -13.37 4.52
N ALA A 121 -26.13 -13.97 4.96
CA ALA A 121 -27.45 -13.77 4.38
C ALA A 121 -27.89 -12.29 4.48
N GLU A 122 -27.63 -11.64 5.62
CA GLU A 122 -27.87 -10.20 5.79
C GLU A 122 -26.97 -9.35 4.87
N SER A 123 -25.68 -9.67 4.77
CA SER A 123 -24.76 -9.03 3.82
C SER A 123 -25.25 -9.13 2.38
N VAL A 124 -25.69 -10.33 1.98
CA VAL A 124 -26.23 -10.58 0.63
C VAL A 124 -27.50 -9.78 0.38
N ARG A 125 -28.42 -9.76 1.34
CA ARG A 125 -29.65 -8.97 1.26
C ARG A 125 -29.38 -7.46 1.12
N ASN A 126 -28.27 -6.98 1.68
CA ASN A 126 -27.84 -5.59 1.60
C ASN A 126 -26.98 -5.27 0.36
N ASN A 127 -26.71 -6.25 -0.52
CA ASN A 127 -25.76 -6.14 -1.64
C ASN A 127 -24.35 -5.74 -1.21
N ASP A 128 -23.93 -6.12 0.00
CA ASP A 128 -22.62 -5.84 0.57
C ASP A 128 -21.85 -7.15 0.75
N LEU A 129 -21.33 -7.67 -0.36
CA LEU A 129 -20.62 -8.95 -0.37
C LEU A 129 -19.18 -8.79 0.18
N PRO A 130 -18.77 -9.53 1.22
CA PRO A 130 -17.42 -9.46 1.75
C PRO A 130 -16.34 -9.86 0.74
N GLU A 131 -15.12 -9.36 0.97
CA GLU A 131 -13.96 -9.61 0.09
C GLU A 131 -13.62 -11.08 -0.11
N GLU A 132 -13.81 -11.90 0.92
CA GLU A 132 -13.59 -13.34 0.84
C GLU A 132 -14.38 -13.98 -0.31
N TYR A 133 -15.59 -13.50 -0.59
CA TYR A 133 -16.47 -14.10 -1.58
C TYR A 133 -16.35 -13.41 -2.93
N TYR A 134 -16.23 -12.08 -2.98
CA TYR A 134 -16.15 -11.41 -4.27
C TYR A 134 -14.86 -11.74 -5.01
N TRP A 135 -13.73 -11.99 -4.32
CA TRP A 135 -12.49 -12.42 -5.01
C TRP A 135 -12.64 -13.80 -5.66
N GLN A 136 -13.39 -14.71 -5.04
CA GLN A 136 -13.70 -16.01 -5.64
C GLN A 136 -14.56 -15.83 -6.91
N LEU A 137 -15.61 -15.01 -6.82
CA LEU A 137 -16.50 -14.72 -7.95
C LEU A 137 -15.77 -14.02 -9.10
N GLU A 138 -14.94 -13.03 -8.81
CA GLU A 138 -14.12 -12.33 -9.81
C GLU A 138 -13.22 -13.31 -10.56
N GLN A 139 -12.58 -14.28 -9.89
CA GLN A 139 -11.80 -15.28 -10.59
C GLN A 139 -12.67 -16.23 -11.43
N GLN A 140 -13.83 -16.64 -10.93
CA GLN A 140 -14.75 -17.49 -11.69
C GLN A 140 -15.22 -16.79 -12.97
N LEU A 141 -15.59 -15.52 -12.89
CA LEU A 141 -15.96 -14.68 -14.03
C LEU A 141 -14.78 -14.44 -14.97
N LEU A 142 -13.57 -14.25 -14.41
CA LEU A 142 -12.36 -14.10 -15.20
C LEU A 142 -12.00 -15.34 -16.02
N VAL A 143 -12.18 -16.52 -15.44
CA VAL A 143 -11.92 -17.80 -16.11
C VAL A 143 -13.00 -18.07 -17.16
N SER A 144 -14.27 -17.94 -16.79
CA SER A 144 -15.40 -18.29 -17.68
C SER A 144 -15.65 -17.28 -18.80
N GLY A 145 -15.44 -15.98 -18.54
CA GLY A 145 -15.92 -14.91 -19.41
C GLY A 145 -17.42 -14.65 -19.30
N ALA A 146 -18.09 -15.23 -18.29
CA ALA A 146 -19.51 -15.03 -18.03
C ALA A 146 -19.84 -13.58 -17.65
N ASP A 147 -21.08 -13.15 -17.92
CA ASP A 147 -21.54 -11.79 -17.65
C ASP A 147 -21.83 -11.56 -16.16
N CYS A 148 -22.31 -12.60 -15.47
CA CYS A 148 -22.68 -12.52 -14.06
C CYS A 148 -22.62 -13.86 -13.33
N ALA A 149 -22.60 -13.79 -12.00
CA ALA A 149 -22.68 -14.93 -11.10
C ALA A 149 -23.82 -14.75 -10.08
N TYR A 150 -24.69 -15.75 -9.98
CA TYR A 150 -25.70 -15.85 -8.95
C TYR A 150 -25.06 -16.42 -7.69
N PHE A 151 -24.81 -15.55 -6.71
CA PHE A 151 -24.29 -15.93 -5.41
C PHE A 151 -25.45 -16.18 -4.45
N VAL A 152 -25.56 -17.41 -3.96
CA VAL A 152 -26.69 -17.87 -3.15
C VAL A 152 -26.22 -18.32 -1.78
N VAL A 153 -26.95 -17.89 -0.74
CA VAL A 153 -26.77 -18.33 0.64
C VAL A 153 -28.05 -19.02 1.08
N SER A 154 -28.00 -20.35 1.25
CA SER A 154 -29.19 -21.11 1.62
C SER A 154 -28.89 -22.40 2.37
N ASP A 155 -29.94 -22.98 2.98
CA ASP A 155 -29.95 -24.35 3.49
C ASP A 155 -30.67 -25.31 2.52
N GLY A 156 -30.81 -24.91 1.25
CA GLY A 156 -31.54 -25.66 0.21
C GLY A 156 -33.06 -25.51 0.25
N THR A 157 -33.62 -24.75 1.20
CA THR A 157 -35.06 -24.43 1.27
C THR A 157 -35.36 -23.06 0.65
N ARG A 158 -36.65 -22.76 0.42
CA ARG A 158 -37.06 -21.43 -0.07
C ARG A 158 -37.20 -20.41 1.05
N GLU A 159 -37.38 -20.89 2.28
CA GLU A 159 -37.55 -20.08 3.47
C GLU A 159 -36.25 -19.38 3.88
N ASN A 160 -35.13 -20.09 3.78
CA ASN A 160 -33.79 -19.58 4.05
C ASN A 160 -33.01 -19.50 2.73
N PHE A 161 -33.40 -18.56 1.88
CA PHE A 161 -32.78 -18.35 0.56
C PHE A 161 -32.54 -16.86 0.32
N GLU A 162 -31.29 -16.46 0.37
CA GLU A 162 -30.87 -15.12 -0.05
C GLU A 162 -29.92 -15.23 -1.23
N HIS A 163 -30.04 -14.31 -2.19
CA HIS A 163 -29.19 -14.29 -3.36
C HIS A 163 -28.85 -12.87 -3.78
N LEU A 164 -27.72 -12.73 -4.47
CA LEU A 164 -27.35 -11.53 -5.21
C LEU A 164 -26.82 -11.92 -6.57
N VAL A 165 -27.01 -11.04 -7.55
CA VAL A 165 -26.38 -11.15 -8.86
C VAL A 165 -25.12 -10.30 -8.85
N TYR A 166 -23.98 -10.96 -8.97
CA TYR A 166 -22.68 -10.31 -9.00
C TYR A 166 -22.23 -10.12 -10.45
N THR A 167 -21.74 -8.93 -10.77
CA THR A 167 -21.15 -8.61 -12.08
C THR A 167 -19.69 -8.18 -11.91
N PRO A 168 -18.81 -8.43 -12.89
CA PRO A 168 -17.41 -8.03 -12.82
C PRO A 168 -17.26 -6.54 -12.53
N VAL A 169 -16.35 -6.20 -11.60
CA VAL A 169 -16.03 -4.80 -11.29
C VAL A 169 -14.72 -4.41 -11.97
N ALA A 170 -14.74 -3.30 -12.71
CA ALA A 170 -13.58 -2.78 -13.41
C ALA A 170 -12.34 -2.68 -12.49
N GLY A 171 -11.21 -3.23 -12.94
CA GLY A 171 -9.95 -3.25 -12.21
C GLY A 171 -9.74 -4.43 -11.26
N ARG A 172 -10.80 -5.14 -10.82
CA ARG A 172 -10.63 -6.30 -9.91
C ARG A 172 -9.97 -7.48 -10.60
N ALA A 173 -10.35 -7.79 -11.84
CA ALA A 173 -9.70 -8.81 -12.64
C ALA A 173 -8.18 -8.59 -12.79
N ASP A 174 -7.77 -7.34 -13.02
CA ASP A 174 -6.35 -6.98 -13.16
C ASP A 174 -5.61 -7.06 -11.82
N ALA A 175 -6.26 -6.63 -10.73
CA ALA A 175 -5.72 -6.80 -9.37
C ALA A 175 -5.53 -8.29 -9.02
N LEU A 176 -6.47 -9.15 -9.42
CA LEU A 176 -6.41 -10.58 -9.17
C LEU A 176 -5.27 -11.26 -9.95
N ARG A 177 -5.09 -10.90 -11.22
CA ARG A 177 -3.94 -11.37 -12.03
C ARG A 177 -2.62 -10.93 -11.41
N ALA A 178 -2.49 -9.65 -11.06
CA ALA A 178 -1.28 -9.12 -10.44
C ALA A 178 -0.99 -9.79 -9.08
N GLY A 179 -2.04 -10.09 -8.30
CA GLY A 179 -1.93 -10.87 -7.07
C GLY A 179 -1.37 -12.27 -7.31
N TRP A 180 -1.90 -13.00 -8.29
CA TRP A 180 -1.41 -14.32 -8.66
C TRP A 180 0.00 -14.31 -9.24
N ASP A 181 0.36 -13.31 -10.04
CA ASP A 181 1.72 -13.17 -10.57
C ASP A 181 2.72 -12.90 -9.43
N GLN A 182 2.37 -12.07 -8.45
CA GLN A 182 3.18 -11.90 -7.24
C GLN A 182 3.24 -13.19 -6.41
N PHE A 183 2.13 -13.92 -6.29
CA PHE A 183 2.10 -15.20 -5.59
C PHE A 183 2.99 -16.25 -6.26
N ALA A 184 3.01 -16.31 -7.60
CA ALA A 184 3.90 -17.19 -8.34
C ALA A 184 5.38 -16.82 -8.17
N ALA A 185 5.70 -15.53 -8.12
CA ALA A 185 7.05 -15.04 -7.83
C ALA A 185 7.48 -15.41 -6.39
N ASP A 186 6.59 -15.26 -5.42
CA ASP A 186 6.83 -15.67 -4.04
C ASP A 186 7.01 -17.20 -3.94
N LEU A 187 6.21 -17.98 -4.68
CA LEU A 187 6.30 -19.45 -4.70
C LEU A 187 7.66 -19.91 -5.25
N THR A 188 8.16 -19.25 -6.29
CA THR A 188 9.48 -19.55 -6.88
C THR A 188 10.63 -19.22 -5.92
N SER A 189 10.48 -18.18 -5.10
CA SER A 189 11.49 -17.77 -4.12
C SER A 189 11.29 -18.40 -2.73
N TYR A 190 10.23 -19.18 -2.56
CA TYR A 190 9.86 -19.75 -1.27
C TYR A 190 10.91 -20.74 -0.76
N LYS A 191 11.31 -20.55 0.49
CA LYS A 191 12.09 -21.53 1.24
C LYS A 191 11.25 -21.95 2.43
N ALA A 192 10.92 -23.24 2.48
CA ALA A 192 10.16 -23.80 3.59
C ALA A 192 10.87 -23.46 4.90
N PRO A 193 10.23 -22.70 5.81
CA PRO A 193 10.79 -22.53 7.13
C PRO A 193 10.80 -23.88 7.83
N GLU A 194 11.87 -24.19 8.56
CA GLU A 194 11.85 -25.32 9.49
C GLU A 194 10.71 -25.08 10.48
N LEU A 195 9.63 -25.86 10.35
CA LEU A 195 8.50 -25.79 11.26
C LEU A 195 9.02 -26.26 12.62
N PRO A 196 9.01 -25.41 13.67
CA PRO A 196 9.31 -25.88 15.01
C PRO A 196 8.27 -26.94 15.38
N GLU A 197 8.73 -28.01 16.04
CA GLU A 197 7.86 -29.12 16.46
C GLU A 197 6.60 -28.59 17.20
N PRO A 198 5.44 -29.26 17.02
CA PRO A 198 4.21 -28.84 17.67
C PRO A 198 4.44 -28.64 19.16
N THR A 199 3.88 -27.53 19.66
CA THR A 199 4.05 -27.01 21.01
C THR A 199 3.46 -27.96 22.06
N VAL A 200 4.17 -29.05 22.34
CA VAL A 200 3.91 -29.87 23.50
C VAL A 200 4.46 -29.10 24.69
N CYS A 201 3.56 -28.47 25.42
CA CYS A 201 3.85 -27.80 26.68
C CYS A 201 4.71 -28.76 27.53
N LYS A 202 5.97 -28.39 27.81
CA LYS A 202 6.77 -29.13 28.79
C LYS A 202 5.98 -29.09 30.09
N THR A 203 5.47 -30.25 30.53
CA THR A 203 4.73 -30.40 31.79
C THR A 203 5.53 -29.71 32.89
N PHE A 204 4.98 -28.65 33.48
CA PHE A 204 5.64 -27.95 34.58
C PHE A 204 5.86 -28.93 35.73
N MET A 205 7.11 -29.07 36.15
CA MET A 205 7.42 -29.63 37.45
C MET A 205 6.75 -28.75 38.51
N ARG A 206 5.77 -29.28 39.24
CA ARG A 206 5.20 -28.59 40.39
C ARG A 206 6.21 -28.66 41.52
N LEU A 207 6.58 -27.51 42.09
CA LEU A 207 7.34 -27.50 43.35
C LEU A 207 6.50 -28.20 44.45
N PRO A 208 7.14 -28.91 45.38
CA PRO A 208 6.48 -29.55 46.51
C PRO A 208 5.86 -28.46 47.39
N ALA A 209 4.72 -28.75 48.01
CA ALA A 209 4.10 -27.82 48.95
C ALA A 209 5.05 -27.59 50.14
N LEU A 210 5.28 -26.32 50.52
CA LEU A 210 6.12 -25.98 51.67
C LEU A 210 5.36 -26.26 52.97
N VAL A 211 5.85 -27.22 53.76
CA VAL A 211 5.27 -27.66 55.03
C VAL A 211 6.24 -27.35 56.16
N ILE A 212 5.79 -26.54 57.12
CA ILE A 212 6.55 -26.13 58.29
C ILE A 212 5.67 -26.36 59.52
N GLU A 213 6.09 -27.24 60.42
CA GLU A 213 5.46 -27.44 61.73
C GLU A 213 6.26 -26.74 62.83
N VAL A 214 5.60 -25.87 63.59
CA VAL A 214 6.23 -25.03 64.62
C VAL A 214 5.55 -25.25 65.98
N ASP A 215 6.33 -25.54 67.02
CA ASP A 215 5.89 -25.66 68.42
C ASP A 215 7.00 -25.11 69.33
N GLY A 216 7.02 -23.78 69.54
CA GLY A 216 8.09 -23.06 70.26
C GLY A 216 9.46 -23.04 69.57
N ALA A 217 9.75 -24.04 68.71
CA ALA A 217 10.85 -24.15 67.76
C ALA A 217 10.37 -24.97 66.53
N VAL A 218 11.16 -25.01 65.45
CA VAL A 218 10.83 -25.82 64.25
C VAL A 218 10.89 -27.31 64.58
N LYS A 219 9.76 -28.01 64.51
CA LYS A 219 9.65 -29.44 64.83
C LYS A 219 10.00 -30.33 63.63
N SER A 220 9.52 -29.94 62.45
CA SER A 220 9.89 -30.56 61.17
C SER A 220 9.60 -29.59 60.02
N SER A 221 10.48 -29.58 59.01
CA SER A 221 10.35 -28.71 57.84
C SER A 221 10.92 -29.39 56.60
N ASN A 222 10.24 -29.25 55.45
CA ASN A 222 10.76 -29.68 54.15
C ASN A 222 11.51 -28.55 53.41
N LEU A 223 11.89 -27.47 54.10
CA LEU A 223 12.52 -26.28 53.52
C LEU A 223 13.76 -26.60 52.68
N GLN A 224 14.64 -27.49 53.14
CA GLN A 224 15.88 -27.82 52.40
C GLN A 224 15.58 -28.47 51.04
N VAL A 225 14.55 -29.33 50.99
CA VAL A 225 14.10 -30.00 49.76
C VAL A 225 13.48 -28.98 48.82
N TYR A 226 12.59 -28.13 49.36
CA TYR A 226 11.98 -27.04 48.60
C TYR A 226 13.02 -26.07 48.03
N GLN A 227 14.01 -25.66 48.84
CA GLN A 227 15.07 -24.74 48.44
C GLN A 227 15.89 -25.31 47.28
N ASN A 228 16.31 -26.57 47.38
CA ASN A 228 17.10 -27.22 46.33
C ASN A 228 16.31 -27.33 45.02
N GLU A 229 15.05 -27.74 45.08
CA GLU A 229 14.20 -27.85 43.90
C GLU A 229 13.87 -26.49 43.28
N ALA A 230 13.60 -25.47 44.10
CA ALA A 230 13.36 -24.11 43.64
C ALA A 230 14.59 -23.49 42.98
N LEU A 231 15.78 -23.64 43.56
CA LEU A 231 17.03 -23.16 42.96
C LEU A 231 17.38 -23.91 41.66
N ASN A 232 17.16 -25.22 41.62
CA ASN A 232 17.36 -26.01 40.41
C ASN A 232 16.39 -25.56 39.31
N PHE A 233 15.12 -25.31 39.65
CA PHE A 233 14.15 -24.74 38.74
C PHE A 233 14.62 -23.38 38.19
N ILE A 234 15.00 -22.44 39.07
CA ILE A 234 15.46 -21.10 38.65
C ILE A 234 16.65 -21.18 37.69
N ARG A 235 17.59 -22.11 37.93
CA ARG A 235 18.75 -22.36 37.07
C ARG A 235 18.39 -22.98 35.72
N SER A 236 17.34 -23.81 35.67
CA SER A 236 16.89 -24.49 34.45
C SER A 236 16.12 -23.58 33.48
N ILE A 237 15.71 -22.39 33.92
CA ILE A 237 14.95 -21.44 33.10
C ILE A 237 15.84 -20.91 31.97
N ASN A 238 15.41 -21.19 30.74
CA ASN A 238 16.01 -20.66 29.52
C ASN A 238 15.88 -19.12 29.47
N THR A 239 16.98 -18.44 29.14
CA THR A 239 17.05 -16.99 28.95
C THR A 239 17.28 -16.59 27.50
N GLU A 240 17.50 -17.56 26.61
CA GLU A 240 17.64 -17.36 25.17
C GLU A 240 16.29 -17.65 24.51
N LEU A 241 15.56 -16.59 24.15
CA LEU A 241 14.22 -16.70 23.58
C LEU A 241 14.30 -16.51 22.06
N SER A 242 14.05 -17.57 21.30
CA SER A 242 14.10 -17.53 19.83
C SER A 242 12.81 -18.03 19.17
N THR A 243 12.12 -18.96 19.80
CA THR A 243 10.92 -19.60 19.27
C THR A 243 9.65 -19.11 19.96
N ASP A 244 8.49 -19.29 19.31
CA ASP A 244 7.18 -19.04 19.93
C ASP A 244 7.00 -19.84 21.24
N GLN A 245 7.58 -21.05 21.30
CA GLN A 245 7.59 -21.89 22.49
C GLN A 245 8.39 -21.27 23.63
N ASP A 246 9.58 -20.73 23.35
CA ASP A 246 10.39 -20.06 24.38
C ASP A 246 9.64 -18.87 24.99
N PHE A 247 8.91 -18.11 24.18
CA PHE A 247 8.09 -17.00 24.68
C PHE A 247 6.91 -17.49 25.52
N ALA A 248 6.23 -18.56 25.10
CA ALA A 248 5.12 -19.14 25.86
C ALA A 248 5.61 -19.69 27.21
N ASP A 249 6.70 -20.44 27.20
CA ASP A 249 7.32 -21.01 28.40
C ASP A 249 7.85 -19.92 29.33
N ALA A 250 8.45 -18.86 28.78
CA ALA A 250 8.92 -17.72 29.55
C ALA A 250 7.77 -16.96 30.23
N GLU A 251 6.67 -16.70 29.53
CA GLU A 251 5.48 -16.05 30.10
C GLU A 251 4.84 -16.89 31.22
N GLN A 252 4.79 -18.20 31.04
CA GLN A 252 4.27 -19.11 32.07
C GLN A 252 5.23 -19.20 33.26
N THR A 253 6.54 -19.24 33.03
CA THR A 253 7.57 -19.18 34.07
C THR A 253 7.47 -17.89 34.88
N VAL A 254 7.23 -16.74 34.25
CA VAL A 254 6.99 -15.46 34.94
C VAL A 254 5.79 -15.55 35.88
N LYS A 255 4.67 -16.13 35.42
CA LYS A 255 3.45 -16.33 36.25
C LYS A 255 3.70 -17.31 37.39
N PHE A 256 4.49 -18.36 37.14
CA PHE A 256 4.87 -19.33 38.16
C PHE A 256 5.73 -18.69 39.26
N CYS A 257 6.79 -17.97 38.90
CA CYS A 257 7.63 -17.26 39.87
C CYS A 257 6.83 -16.24 40.68
N ASP A 258 5.87 -15.52 40.07
CA ASP A 258 4.97 -14.61 40.78
C ASP A 258 4.09 -15.33 41.82
N SER A 259 3.56 -16.50 41.46
CA SER A 259 2.72 -17.30 42.35
C SER A 259 3.52 -17.92 43.50
N ALA A 260 4.71 -18.46 43.20
CA ALA A 260 5.61 -19.04 44.19
C ALA A 260 6.17 -17.99 45.16
N GLU A 261 6.48 -16.77 44.70
CA GLU A 261 6.86 -15.64 45.56
C GLU A 261 5.72 -15.30 46.54
N LYS A 262 4.47 -15.22 46.06
CA LYS A 262 3.30 -14.96 46.92
C LYS A 262 3.09 -16.06 47.97
N GLU A 263 3.29 -17.33 47.59
CA GLU A 263 3.20 -18.45 48.52
C GLU A 263 4.29 -18.39 49.61
N LEU A 264 5.54 -18.12 49.22
CA LEU A 264 6.67 -17.96 50.16
C LEU A 264 6.43 -16.80 51.14
N VAL A 265 5.92 -15.66 50.66
CA VAL A 265 5.55 -14.53 51.52
C VAL A 265 4.42 -14.90 52.49
N ALA A 266 3.40 -15.62 52.02
CA ALA A 266 2.30 -16.08 52.86
C ALA A 266 2.77 -17.09 53.93
N VAL A 267 3.69 -18.00 53.58
CA VAL A 267 4.32 -18.92 54.54
C VAL A 267 5.10 -18.13 55.59
N LYS A 268 5.91 -17.14 55.18
CA LYS A 268 6.66 -16.28 56.10
C LYS A 268 5.74 -15.57 57.11
N GLN A 269 4.62 -15.01 56.64
CA GLN A 269 3.62 -14.36 57.51
C GLN A 269 2.98 -15.33 58.52
N ARG A 270 2.67 -16.56 58.09
CA ARG A 270 2.10 -17.60 58.97
C ARG A 270 3.07 -18.00 60.08
N VAL A 271 4.36 -18.17 59.75
CA VAL A 271 5.38 -18.58 60.72
C VAL A 271 5.73 -17.43 61.70
N LEU A 272 5.77 -16.19 61.21
CA LEU A 272 6.02 -15.00 62.03
C LEU A 272 4.95 -14.77 63.11
N ALA A 273 3.72 -15.23 62.88
CA ALA A 273 2.64 -15.17 63.86
C ALA A 273 2.78 -16.20 65.01
N GLN A 274 3.63 -17.23 64.85
CA GLN A 274 3.68 -18.38 65.75
C GLN A 274 4.89 -18.38 66.71
N THR A 275 6.03 -17.74 66.38
CA THR A 275 7.21 -17.70 67.28
C THR A 275 8.20 -16.57 66.96
N ALA A 276 9.01 -16.14 67.94
CA ALA A 276 9.89 -14.97 67.86
C ALA A 276 11.38 -15.24 67.56
N ASP A 277 11.83 -16.49 67.37
CA ASP A 277 13.26 -16.77 67.15
C ASP A 277 13.50 -17.90 66.14
N ILE A 278 13.40 -17.56 64.85
CA ILE A 278 13.72 -18.46 63.72
C ILE A 278 14.38 -17.67 62.58
N ASP A 279 15.48 -16.98 62.89
CA ASP A 279 16.20 -16.10 61.96
C ASP A 279 16.69 -16.79 60.68
N GLU A 280 17.17 -18.04 60.78
CA GLU A 280 17.72 -18.79 59.63
C GLU A 280 16.65 -19.14 58.59
N LEU A 281 15.44 -19.51 59.05
CA LEU A 281 14.29 -19.79 58.17
C LEU A 281 13.89 -18.55 57.39
N PHE A 282 13.80 -17.40 58.06
CA PHE A 282 13.44 -16.15 57.40
C PHE A 282 14.48 -15.70 56.39
N ARG A 283 15.78 -15.84 56.70
CA ARG A 283 16.86 -15.54 55.74
C ARG A 283 16.78 -16.43 54.50
N THR A 284 16.50 -17.73 54.65
CA THR A 284 16.38 -18.64 53.51
C THR A 284 15.15 -18.33 52.65
N ILE A 285 14.01 -18.04 53.28
CA ILE A 285 12.80 -17.62 52.54
C ILE A 285 13.04 -16.29 51.80
N ASP A 286 13.67 -15.31 52.45
CA ASP A 286 13.97 -14.02 51.84
C ASP A 286 14.91 -14.17 50.64
N LEU A 287 15.97 -14.98 50.78
CA LEU A 287 16.87 -15.29 49.66
C LEU A 287 16.14 -15.96 48.48
N LEU A 288 15.26 -16.93 48.75
CA LEU A 288 14.47 -17.59 47.70
C LEU A 288 13.49 -16.62 47.02
N CYS A 289 12.82 -15.76 47.79
CA CYS A 289 11.96 -14.70 47.27
C CYS A 289 12.74 -13.75 46.37
N ASP A 290 13.92 -13.30 46.80
CA ASP A 290 14.77 -12.38 46.05
C ASP A 290 15.27 -13.02 44.74
N GLU A 291 15.71 -14.29 44.77
CA GLU A 291 16.12 -15.03 43.57
C GLU A 291 14.95 -15.22 42.58
N MET A 292 13.77 -15.64 43.06
CA MET A 292 12.56 -15.77 42.22
C MET A 292 12.14 -14.42 41.63
N ARG A 293 12.17 -13.36 42.43
CA ARG A 293 11.84 -12.00 42.00
C ARG A 293 12.82 -11.50 40.94
N ASN A 294 14.12 -11.64 41.17
CA ASN A 294 15.17 -11.22 40.24
C ASN A 294 15.03 -11.96 38.90
N LYS A 295 14.82 -13.28 38.94
CA LYS A 295 14.63 -14.08 37.73
C LYS A 295 13.33 -13.72 37.00
N ARG A 296 12.22 -13.52 37.72
CA ARG A 296 10.94 -13.05 37.13
C ARG A 296 11.11 -11.71 36.42
N LEU A 297 11.77 -10.73 37.07
CA LEU A 297 11.99 -9.40 36.51
C LEU A 297 12.91 -9.44 35.29
N LEU A 298 13.99 -10.23 35.36
CA LEU A 298 14.90 -10.45 34.23
C LEU A 298 14.14 -11.08 33.05
N LEU A 299 13.42 -12.17 33.28
CA LEU A 299 12.70 -12.89 32.23
C LEU A 299 11.60 -12.03 31.60
N ASN A 300 10.85 -11.27 32.40
CA ASN A 300 9.85 -10.32 31.90
C ASN A 300 10.49 -9.22 31.04
N LYS A 301 11.65 -8.70 31.46
CA LYS A 301 12.41 -7.72 30.66
C LYS A 301 12.93 -8.34 29.36
N LEU A 302 13.46 -9.56 29.39
CA LEU A 302 13.95 -10.30 28.21
C LEU A 302 12.81 -10.58 27.23
N VAL A 303 11.66 -11.08 27.69
CA VAL A 303 10.47 -11.31 26.85
C VAL A 303 10.04 -10.02 26.14
N LYS A 304 10.00 -8.90 26.85
CA LYS A 304 9.63 -7.60 26.26
C LYS A 304 10.67 -7.13 25.24
N SER A 305 11.95 -7.07 25.63
CA SER A 305 13.05 -6.63 24.76
C SER A 305 13.12 -7.48 23.49
N ARG A 306 13.10 -8.80 23.63
CA ARG A 306 13.23 -9.72 22.50
C ARG A 306 12.03 -9.67 21.56
N LYS A 307 10.80 -9.50 22.09
CA LYS A 307 9.61 -9.28 21.24
C LYS A 307 9.70 -7.99 20.44
N ASP A 308 10.23 -6.92 21.05
CA ASP A 308 10.38 -5.64 20.36
C ASP A 308 11.53 -5.69 19.33
N GLU A 309 12.65 -6.32 19.66
CA GLU A 309 13.74 -6.61 18.71
C GLU A 309 13.25 -7.42 17.52
N LEU A 310 12.55 -8.53 17.75
CA LEU A 310 12.02 -9.38 16.70
C LEU A 310 11.01 -8.65 15.81
N ARG A 311 10.20 -7.75 16.37
CA ARG A 311 9.33 -6.88 15.56
C ARG A 311 10.14 -5.97 14.65
N GLN A 312 11.20 -5.33 15.16
CA GLN A 312 12.06 -4.47 14.37
C GLN A 312 12.85 -5.26 13.31
N GLU A 313 13.33 -6.46 13.63
CA GLU A 313 14.01 -7.37 12.70
C GLU A 313 13.09 -7.69 11.51
N ILE A 314 11.85 -8.15 11.77
CA ILE A 314 10.87 -8.47 10.72
C ILE A 314 10.54 -7.24 9.86
N ILE A 315 10.33 -6.07 10.48
CA ILE A 315 10.05 -4.83 9.74
C ILE A 315 11.26 -4.43 8.88
N SER A 316 12.47 -4.57 9.40
CA SER A 316 13.71 -4.25 8.68
C SER A 316 13.91 -5.17 7.48
N GLU A 317 13.69 -6.48 7.66
CA GLU A 317 13.74 -7.49 6.59
C GLU A 317 12.73 -7.19 5.48
N ALA A 318 11.48 -6.87 5.82
CA ALA A 318 10.44 -6.52 4.85
C ALA A 318 10.79 -5.24 4.07
N ASN A 319 11.28 -4.20 4.76
CA ASN A 319 11.73 -2.96 4.11
C ASN A 319 12.94 -3.20 3.18
N ALA A 320 13.88 -4.06 3.58
CA ALA A 320 15.02 -4.42 2.75
C ALA A 320 14.57 -5.16 1.49
N SER A 321 13.65 -6.12 1.62
CA SER A 321 13.07 -6.84 0.47
C SER A 321 12.35 -5.89 -0.49
N LEU A 322 11.51 -4.97 0.02
CA LEU A 322 10.81 -4.00 -0.82
C LEU A 322 11.77 -3.05 -1.55
N LYS A 323 12.81 -2.55 -0.86
CA LYS A 323 13.84 -1.70 -1.47
C LYS A 323 14.63 -2.44 -2.55
N GLN A 324 14.91 -3.72 -2.34
CA GLN A 324 15.57 -4.54 -3.35
C GLN A 324 14.71 -4.65 -4.61
N THR A 325 13.44 -5.04 -4.48
CA THR A 325 12.50 -5.11 -5.61
C THR A 325 12.36 -3.76 -6.32
N HIS A 326 12.28 -2.66 -5.56
CA HIS A 326 12.26 -1.30 -6.13
C HIS A 326 13.53 -0.95 -6.92
N GLY A 327 14.70 -1.33 -6.41
CA GLY A 327 15.96 -1.14 -7.12
C GLY A 327 16.04 -1.94 -8.41
N GLU A 328 15.59 -3.20 -8.39
CA GLU A 328 15.55 -4.09 -9.56
C GLU A 328 14.63 -3.53 -10.65
N LEU A 329 13.42 -3.11 -10.28
CA LEU A 329 12.46 -2.51 -11.23
C LEU A 329 12.95 -1.17 -11.78
N ASN A 330 13.52 -0.28 -10.95
CA ASN A 330 14.08 0.98 -11.44
C ASN A 330 15.24 0.77 -12.42
N THR A 331 16.05 -0.26 -12.19
CA THR A 331 17.14 -0.61 -13.12
C THR A 331 16.59 -1.02 -14.48
N SER A 332 15.42 -1.67 -14.51
CA SER A 332 14.76 -2.05 -15.78
C SER A 332 14.13 -0.87 -16.54
N LEU A 333 13.80 0.24 -15.86
CA LEU A 333 13.08 1.39 -16.43
C LEU A 333 13.98 2.54 -16.92
N ASN A 334 15.29 2.30 -17.04
CA ASN A 334 16.31 3.18 -17.65
C ASN A 334 16.00 4.69 -17.61
N GLY A 335 16.21 5.33 -16.45
CA GLY A 335 16.18 6.79 -16.32
C GLY A 335 14.93 7.35 -15.62
N VAL A 336 13.95 6.52 -15.27
CA VAL A 336 12.79 6.90 -14.45
C VAL A 336 12.82 6.20 -13.10
N THR A 337 12.54 6.96 -12.04
CA THR A 337 12.41 6.44 -10.68
C THR A 337 10.95 6.21 -10.34
N LEU A 338 10.62 4.99 -9.94
CA LEU A 338 9.28 4.64 -9.45
C LEU A 338 9.01 5.28 -8.08
N PRO A 339 7.80 5.79 -7.83
CA PRO A 339 7.39 6.15 -6.49
C PRO A 339 7.34 4.90 -5.60
N LEU A 340 7.82 5.01 -4.36
CA LEU A 340 7.69 3.93 -3.39
C LEU A 340 6.25 3.90 -2.85
N PRO A 341 5.60 2.72 -2.80
CA PRO A 341 4.28 2.58 -2.23
C PRO A 341 4.32 2.86 -0.73
N ARG A 342 3.22 3.42 -0.20
CA ARG A 342 3.08 3.64 1.25
C ARG A 342 2.86 2.29 1.92
N THR A 343 3.67 1.96 2.91
CA THR A 343 3.55 0.71 3.67
C THR A 343 3.45 0.98 5.17
N ASP A 344 2.62 0.18 5.87
CA ASP A 344 2.50 0.23 7.32
C ASP A 344 2.70 -1.16 7.96
N PHE A 345 3.95 -1.63 7.91
CA PHE A 345 4.32 -2.92 8.53
C PHE A 345 4.05 -2.95 10.04
N ALA A 346 4.25 -1.82 10.74
CA ALA A 346 4.00 -1.72 12.18
C ALA A 346 2.50 -1.83 12.51
N GLY A 347 1.65 -1.18 11.71
CA GLY A 347 0.20 -1.29 11.81
C GLY A 347 -0.29 -2.71 11.53
N ALA A 348 0.27 -3.39 10.52
CA ALA A 348 -0.10 -4.77 10.17
C ALA A 348 0.16 -5.77 11.33
N MET A 349 1.21 -5.53 12.11
CA MET A 349 1.54 -6.34 13.29
C MET A 349 0.60 -6.13 14.49
N LYS A 350 -0.22 -5.07 14.49
CA LYS A 350 -1.04 -4.71 15.64
C LYS A 350 -2.02 -5.82 15.99
N GLY A 351 -2.04 -6.22 17.26
CA GLY A 351 -2.93 -7.27 17.77
C GLY A 351 -2.46 -8.70 17.51
N LYS A 352 -1.38 -8.92 16.75
CA LYS A 352 -0.80 -10.25 16.55
C LYS A 352 0.09 -10.65 17.73
N ARG A 353 0.02 -11.93 18.14
CA ARG A 353 0.60 -12.41 19.41
C ARG A 353 1.79 -13.35 19.25
N THR A 354 1.85 -14.10 18.14
CA THR A 354 2.90 -15.09 17.85
C THR A 354 3.78 -14.60 16.70
N ILE A 355 5.02 -15.07 16.65
CA ILE A 355 6.00 -14.77 15.59
C ILE A 355 5.42 -15.16 14.23
N VAL A 356 4.80 -16.34 14.13
CA VAL A 356 4.15 -16.81 12.90
C VAL A 356 3.08 -15.82 12.41
N THR A 357 2.20 -15.36 13.32
CA THR A 357 1.15 -14.41 12.93
C THR A 357 1.67 -13.01 12.62
N LEU A 358 2.78 -12.60 13.23
CA LEU A 358 3.44 -11.32 12.95
C LEU A 358 4.08 -11.33 11.57
N ARG A 359 4.84 -12.39 11.25
CA ARG A 359 5.49 -12.57 9.94
C ARG A 359 4.47 -12.62 8.82
N SER A 360 3.41 -13.42 8.98
CA SER A 360 2.37 -13.51 7.95
C SER A 360 1.70 -12.17 7.68
N ALA A 361 1.38 -11.38 8.71
CA ALA A 361 0.77 -10.07 8.50
C ALA A 361 1.71 -9.07 7.78
N VAL A 362 3.01 -9.15 8.07
CA VAL A 362 4.02 -8.33 7.37
C VAL A 362 4.23 -8.81 5.93
N ASN A 363 4.20 -10.12 5.69
CA ASN A 363 4.29 -10.71 4.35
C ASN A 363 3.09 -10.32 3.49
N ASP A 364 1.88 -10.31 4.05
CA ASP A 364 0.66 -9.87 3.35
C ASP A 364 0.79 -8.40 2.89
N GLU A 365 1.24 -7.51 3.79
CA GLU A 365 1.47 -6.09 3.46
C GLU A 365 2.64 -5.91 2.46
N LEU A 366 3.69 -6.73 2.57
CA LEU A 366 4.81 -6.73 1.62
C LEU A 366 4.35 -7.17 0.23
N ALA A 367 3.50 -8.20 0.14
CA ALA A 367 2.94 -8.66 -1.12
C ALA A 367 2.07 -7.57 -1.76
N ARG A 368 1.19 -6.91 -0.99
CA ARG A 368 0.40 -5.76 -1.45
C ARG A 368 1.30 -4.65 -2.02
N ALA A 369 2.36 -4.29 -1.31
CA ALA A 369 3.30 -3.27 -1.74
C ALA A 369 4.05 -3.64 -3.03
N LYS A 370 4.45 -4.91 -3.17
CA LYS A 370 5.10 -5.40 -4.40
C LYS A 370 4.14 -5.41 -5.59
N ILE A 371 2.88 -5.79 -5.38
CA ILE A 371 1.82 -5.75 -6.41
C ILE A 371 1.64 -4.31 -6.91
N GLU A 372 1.46 -3.35 -6.00
CA GLU A 372 1.30 -1.93 -6.34
C GLU A 372 2.51 -1.38 -7.12
N LEU A 373 3.71 -1.78 -6.69
CA LEU A 373 4.95 -1.37 -7.32
C LEU A 373 5.12 -1.97 -8.72
N ASN A 374 4.82 -3.25 -8.92
CA ASN A 374 4.86 -3.92 -10.22
C ASN A 374 3.86 -3.30 -11.20
N GLN A 375 2.62 -3.04 -10.75
CA GLN A 375 1.61 -2.38 -11.58
C GLN A 375 2.05 -0.98 -12.02
N THR A 376 2.67 -0.23 -11.12
CA THR A 376 3.25 1.08 -11.44
C THR A 376 4.41 0.95 -12.42
N ALA A 377 5.26 -0.07 -12.26
CA ALA A 377 6.37 -0.34 -13.17
C ALA A 377 5.88 -0.69 -14.58
N GLU A 378 4.85 -1.52 -14.71
CA GLU A 378 4.23 -1.87 -15.99
C GLU A 378 3.58 -0.66 -16.66
N LYS A 379 2.89 0.20 -15.89
CA LYS A 379 2.36 1.47 -16.40
C LYS A 379 3.49 2.34 -16.96
N TYR A 380 4.59 2.47 -16.22
CA TYR A 380 5.72 3.29 -16.63
C TYR A 380 6.42 2.69 -17.85
N ALA A 381 6.61 1.37 -17.90
CA ALA A 381 7.19 0.67 -19.05
C ALA A 381 6.36 0.92 -20.33
N ARG A 382 5.03 0.77 -20.26
CA ARG A 382 4.13 1.07 -21.39
C ARG A 382 4.22 2.52 -21.84
N ASN A 383 4.26 3.45 -20.89
CA ASN A 383 4.39 4.88 -21.17
C ASN A 383 5.77 5.23 -21.76
N LEU A 384 6.84 4.53 -21.38
CA LEU A 384 8.17 4.70 -21.96
C LEU A 384 8.21 4.24 -23.43
N THR A 385 7.47 3.19 -23.78
CA THR A 385 7.35 2.74 -25.18
C THR A 385 6.76 3.84 -26.08
N LEU A 386 5.74 4.56 -25.60
CA LEU A 386 5.18 5.72 -26.34
C LEU A 386 6.24 6.78 -26.65
N ILE A 387 7.15 7.04 -25.71
CA ILE A 387 8.18 8.07 -25.85
C ILE A 387 9.35 7.57 -26.71
N SER A 388 9.70 6.28 -26.63
CA SER A 388 10.76 5.71 -27.46
C SER A 388 10.41 5.71 -28.95
N ASP A 389 9.12 5.60 -29.27
CA ASP A 389 8.61 5.58 -30.65
C ASP A 389 8.55 6.98 -31.29
N ILE A 390 8.78 8.05 -30.51
CA ILE A 390 8.83 9.44 -31.02
C ILE A 390 10.11 9.65 -31.83
N ASP A 391 9.98 10.35 -32.96
CA ASP A 391 11.10 10.78 -33.80
C ASP A 391 12.14 11.57 -32.99
N ASP A 392 13.43 11.26 -33.20
CA ASP A 392 14.57 11.88 -32.51
C ASP A 392 14.52 13.42 -32.53
N LYS A 393 13.94 14.03 -33.58
CA LYS A 393 13.79 15.49 -33.66
C LYS A 393 12.89 16.09 -32.55
N TYR A 394 11.91 15.34 -32.08
CA TYR A 394 10.93 15.80 -31.08
C TYR A 394 11.24 15.33 -29.65
N LYS A 395 12.24 14.45 -29.45
CA LYS A 395 12.62 13.97 -28.11
C LYS A 395 13.00 15.09 -27.14
N ASN A 396 13.52 16.21 -27.65
CA ASN A 396 13.84 17.38 -26.83
C ASN A 396 12.61 18.04 -26.17
N LEU A 397 11.40 17.80 -26.68
CA LEU A 397 10.14 18.35 -26.12
C LEU A 397 9.71 17.66 -24.82
N PHE A 398 10.36 16.56 -24.44
CA PHE A 398 9.96 15.70 -23.31
C PHE A 398 11.07 15.58 -22.26
N ARG A 399 11.84 16.64 -22.03
CA ARG A 399 12.86 16.68 -20.96
C ARG A 399 12.27 16.55 -19.55
N ASP A 400 11.00 16.89 -19.41
CA ASP A 400 10.17 16.75 -18.21
C ASP A 400 9.54 15.35 -18.07
N LEU A 401 10.05 14.35 -18.80
CA LEU A 401 9.58 12.95 -18.73
C LEU A 401 9.30 12.43 -17.31
N PRO A 402 10.16 12.67 -16.30
CA PRO A 402 9.89 12.19 -14.93
C PRO A 402 8.60 12.73 -14.31
N LEU A 403 8.10 13.89 -14.76
CA LEU A 403 6.87 14.51 -14.27
C LEU A 403 5.62 13.97 -14.97
N ILE A 404 5.73 13.64 -16.26
CA ILE A 404 4.58 13.27 -17.10
C ILE A 404 4.37 11.76 -17.22
N ILE A 405 5.42 10.95 -16.97
CA ILE A 405 5.37 9.48 -17.15
C ILE A 405 4.34 8.80 -16.23
N GLY A 406 3.98 9.43 -15.10
CA GLY A 406 2.98 8.92 -14.17
C GLY A 406 1.53 9.07 -14.64
N HIS A 407 1.26 9.84 -15.70
CA HIS A 407 -0.08 10.00 -16.24
C HIS A 407 -0.62 8.70 -16.84
N ASP A 408 -1.94 8.60 -16.96
CA ASP A 408 -2.57 7.48 -17.65
C ASP A 408 -2.18 7.48 -19.14
N TYR A 409 -2.13 6.29 -19.72
CA TYR A 409 -1.60 6.07 -21.06
C TYR A 409 -2.24 6.98 -22.12
N ASP A 410 -3.57 7.06 -22.13
CA ASP A 410 -4.31 7.87 -23.08
C ASP A 410 -4.06 9.38 -22.89
N HIS A 411 -3.92 9.81 -21.63
CA HIS A 411 -3.60 11.20 -21.32
C HIS A 411 -2.18 11.56 -21.78
N LEU A 412 -1.21 10.68 -21.54
CA LEU A 412 0.17 10.88 -21.99
C LEU A 412 0.24 10.92 -23.52
N LYS A 413 -0.47 10.01 -24.20
CA LYS A 413 -0.54 10.00 -25.67
C LYS A 413 -1.10 11.31 -26.22
N LEU A 414 -2.21 11.79 -25.67
CA LEU A 414 -2.80 13.06 -26.08
C LEU A 414 -1.84 14.24 -25.87
N LEU A 415 -1.12 14.27 -24.74
CA LEU A 415 -0.13 15.30 -24.42
C LEU A 415 1.05 15.26 -25.40
N ILE A 416 1.53 14.06 -25.75
CA ILE A 416 2.59 13.87 -26.76
C ILE A 416 2.13 14.43 -28.11
N ASP A 417 0.95 14.02 -28.57
CA ASP A 417 0.38 14.43 -29.86
C ASP A 417 0.18 15.96 -29.90
N GLN A 418 -0.30 16.55 -28.81
CA GLN A 418 -0.48 17.99 -28.69
C GLN A 418 0.85 18.74 -28.82
N ARG A 419 1.89 18.35 -28.06
CA ARG A 419 3.20 19.02 -28.10
C ARG A 419 3.88 18.91 -29.48
N ILE A 420 3.76 17.75 -30.13
CA ILE A 420 4.32 17.57 -31.48
C ILE A 420 3.57 18.43 -32.50
N ASN A 421 2.24 18.50 -32.42
CA ASN A 421 1.44 19.33 -33.32
C ASN A 421 1.74 20.83 -33.13
N GLU A 422 1.87 21.30 -31.89
CA GLU A 422 2.25 22.69 -31.59
C GLU A 422 3.62 23.05 -32.19
N GLN A 423 4.60 22.15 -32.09
CA GLN A 423 5.91 22.34 -32.70
C GLN A 423 5.86 22.35 -34.23
N LEU A 424 5.08 21.45 -34.84
CA LEU A 424 4.86 21.42 -36.30
C LEU A 424 4.20 22.70 -36.81
N GLU A 425 3.23 23.24 -36.07
CA GLU A 425 2.58 24.50 -36.42
C GLU A 425 3.53 25.69 -36.29
N ALA A 426 4.39 25.71 -35.27
CA ALA A 426 5.41 26.74 -35.11
C ALA A 426 6.43 26.70 -36.25
N GLU A 427 6.89 25.52 -36.65
CA GLU A 427 7.78 25.32 -37.80
C GLU A 427 7.13 25.76 -39.12
N ARG A 428 5.85 25.44 -39.33
CA ARG A 428 5.08 25.90 -40.50
C ARG A 428 5.00 27.43 -40.55
N LYS A 429 4.63 28.08 -39.44
CA LYS A 429 4.55 29.54 -39.35
C LYS A 429 5.92 30.20 -39.56
N ALA A 430 7.00 29.62 -39.02
CA ALA A 430 8.35 30.12 -39.22
C ALA A 430 8.80 30.00 -40.68
N ALA A 431 8.47 28.89 -41.36
CA ALA A 431 8.76 28.71 -42.78
C ALA A 431 7.96 29.69 -43.66
N GLU A 432 6.67 29.88 -43.38
CA GLU A 432 5.82 30.87 -44.08
C GLU A 432 6.37 32.30 -43.91
N ALA A 433 6.75 32.67 -42.67
CA ALA A 433 7.37 33.96 -42.39
C ALA A 433 8.73 34.13 -43.07
N ALA A 434 9.54 33.08 -43.16
CA ALA A 434 10.83 33.11 -43.86
C ALA A 434 10.67 33.27 -45.38
N VAL A 435 9.68 32.62 -45.98
CA VAL A 435 9.35 32.78 -47.41
C VAL A 435 8.85 34.19 -47.69
N GLU A 436 8.02 34.76 -46.82
CA GLU A 436 7.54 36.13 -46.97
C GLU A 436 8.67 37.16 -46.79
N ALA A 437 9.54 36.96 -45.80
CA ALA A 437 10.74 37.79 -45.62
C ALA A 437 11.69 37.71 -46.83
N ALA A 438 11.88 36.53 -47.42
CA ALA A 438 12.71 36.36 -48.62
C ALA A 438 12.14 37.12 -49.84
N LYS A 439 10.81 37.13 -50.03
CA LYS A 439 10.15 37.91 -51.09
C LYS A 439 10.30 39.42 -50.89
N VAL A 440 10.29 39.89 -49.63
CA VAL A 440 10.52 41.32 -49.31
C VAL A 440 11.97 41.73 -49.61
N VAL A 441 12.94 40.85 -49.34
CA VAL A 441 14.36 41.11 -49.64
C VAL A 441 14.64 41.08 -51.15
N GLU A 442 14.03 40.16 -51.90
CA GLU A 442 14.19 40.07 -53.36
C GLU A 442 13.62 41.31 -54.07
N ASN A 443 12.46 41.81 -53.62
CA ASN A 443 11.87 43.07 -54.09
C ASN A 443 12.66 44.33 -53.69
N ALA A 444 13.47 44.27 -52.63
CA ALA A 444 14.35 45.36 -52.21
C ALA A 444 15.68 45.39 -52.99
N SER A 445 16.15 44.25 -53.51
CA SER A 445 17.39 44.16 -54.32
C SER A 445 17.23 44.56 -55.80
N ALA A 446 16.00 44.76 -56.29
CA ALA A 446 15.73 45.19 -57.66
C ALA A 446 15.87 46.71 -57.90
N ALA A 447 16.23 47.47 -56.87
CA ALA A 447 16.53 48.90 -56.97
C ALA A 447 17.84 49.18 -56.24
N ILE A 448 18.97 49.18 -56.96
CA ILE A 448 20.13 50.08 -56.84
C ILE A 448 21.29 49.53 -57.70
N GLU A 449 21.78 50.36 -58.63
CA GLU A 449 23.08 50.26 -59.30
C GLU A 449 23.74 51.66 -59.31
N PRO A 450 25.07 51.82 -59.51
CA PRO A 450 26.02 52.11 -58.42
C PRO A 450 26.87 53.39 -58.63
N ILE A 451 27.43 53.99 -57.56
CA ILE A 451 28.55 54.97 -57.68
C ILE A 451 29.59 54.82 -56.52
N VAL A 452 30.73 54.21 -56.88
CA VAL A 452 32.17 54.56 -56.70
C VAL A 452 32.74 55.02 -55.31
N GLU A 453 33.70 54.20 -54.82
CA GLU A 453 34.76 54.37 -53.78
C GLU A 453 35.79 55.51 -54.04
N PRO A 454 36.79 55.90 -53.18
CA PRO A 454 37.59 55.11 -52.20
C PRO A 454 37.92 55.89 -50.87
N ALA A 455 38.70 55.50 -49.86
CA ALA A 455 39.81 54.55 -49.67
C ALA A 455 40.05 54.27 -48.15
N GLY A 456 40.50 53.05 -47.81
CA GLY A 456 41.72 52.85 -46.99
C GLY A 456 41.67 52.53 -45.47
N LYS A 457 41.79 51.22 -45.15
CA LYS A 457 42.53 50.55 -44.02
C LYS A 457 41.96 50.69 -42.58
N THR A 458 41.97 49.72 -41.65
CA THR A 458 42.29 48.27 -41.53
C THR A 458 41.70 47.75 -40.18
N TYR A 459 41.24 46.48 -40.18
CA TYR A 459 40.75 45.55 -39.12
C TYR A 459 40.88 45.84 -37.60
N ALA A 460 39.78 45.58 -36.85
CA ALA A 460 39.72 44.61 -35.73
C ALA A 460 38.28 44.36 -35.17
N SER A 461 37.83 43.11 -35.30
CA SER A 461 37.01 42.25 -34.39
C SER A 461 35.78 42.78 -33.60
N THR A 462 34.61 42.26 -34.01
CA THR A 462 33.53 41.60 -33.20
C THR A 462 32.83 42.34 -32.05
N LYS A 463 31.58 42.76 -32.30
CA LYS A 463 30.31 42.32 -31.67
C LYS A 463 29.20 43.33 -32.01
N PRO A 464 28.07 42.93 -32.63
CA PRO A 464 26.89 43.79 -32.62
C PRO A 464 26.03 43.46 -31.41
N ALA A 465 25.80 44.47 -30.58
CA ALA A 465 24.58 44.66 -29.82
C ALA A 465 23.92 45.95 -30.38
N PRO A 466 22.68 46.27 -30.01
CA PRO A 466 21.46 45.45 -30.08
C PRO A 466 20.34 46.24 -30.81
N MET A 467 19.23 45.59 -31.17
CA MET A 467 18.05 46.30 -31.69
C MET A 467 16.78 45.79 -30.98
N ALA A 468 16.19 46.67 -30.15
CA ALA A 468 14.77 46.93 -29.91
C ALA A 468 13.82 45.78 -29.45
N THR A 469 12.93 45.90 -28.46
CA THR A 469 12.61 46.89 -27.40
C THR A 469 11.69 46.17 -26.39
N ALA A 470 11.90 46.37 -25.09
CA ALA A 470 11.39 45.54 -23.99
C ALA A 470 9.86 45.47 -23.81
N LEU A 471 9.34 44.25 -23.60
CA LEU A 471 7.99 43.91 -23.13
C LEU A 471 7.88 43.92 -21.59
N SER A 472 8.87 44.50 -20.91
CA SER A 472 9.03 44.48 -19.48
C SER A 472 9.60 45.80 -18.94
N ILE A 473 9.28 46.12 -17.70
CA ILE A 473 9.86 47.23 -16.94
C ILE A 473 10.56 46.68 -15.71
N ALA A 474 11.72 47.22 -15.35
CA ALA A 474 12.36 46.93 -14.07
C ALA A 474 11.92 47.97 -13.03
N LEU A 475 11.36 47.51 -11.91
CA LEU A 475 10.98 48.36 -10.78
C LEU A 475 11.78 47.97 -9.53
N PRO A 476 12.11 48.94 -8.64
CA PRO A 476 12.75 48.63 -7.38
C PRO A 476 11.92 47.67 -6.51
N LYS A 477 12.59 46.69 -5.91
CA LYS A 477 11.98 45.70 -5.00
C LYS A 477 11.26 46.36 -3.82
N ASP A 478 11.82 47.42 -3.24
CA ASP A 478 11.22 48.09 -2.08
C ASP A 478 9.91 48.80 -2.43
N LEU A 479 9.84 49.38 -3.64
CA LEU A 479 8.61 49.97 -4.17
C LEU A 479 7.52 48.89 -4.35
N LEU A 480 7.87 47.74 -4.92
CA LEU A 480 6.91 46.65 -5.12
C LEU A 480 6.46 46.02 -3.81
N LYS A 481 7.33 45.93 -2.80
CA LYS A 481 6.96 45.51 -1.44
C LYS A 481 5.93 46.43 -0.80
N GLU A 482 6.06 47.74 -1.00
CA GLU A 482 5.08 48.71 -0.52
C GLU A 482 3.71 48.51 -1.20
N LEU A 483 3.72 48.36 -2.54
CA LEU A 483 2.52 48.14 -3.35
C LEU A 483 1.78 46.82 -3.05
N VAL A 484 2.43 45.83 -2.41
CA VAL A 484 1.72 44.65 -1.90
C VAL A 484 0.65 45.06 -0.89
N TRP A 485 0.92 46.07 -0.07
CA TRP A 485 0.06 46.51 1.04
C TRP A 485 -0.65 47.84 0.79
N SER A 486 -0.32 48.56 -0.29
CA SER A 486 -0.95 49.83 -0.66
C SER A 486 -1.65 49.76 -2.03
N ASP A 487 -2.81 50.39 -2.16
CA ASP A 487 -3.56 50.39 -3.43
C ASP A 487 -3.02 51.41 -4.43
N GLU A 488 -2.34 52.45 -3.94
CA GLU A 488 -1.79 53.53 -4.74
C GLU A 488 -0.45 54.00 -4.14
N TRP A 489 0.47 54.40 -5.02
CA TRP A 489 1.76 54.99 -4.67
C TRP A 489 2.05 56.17 -5.59
N GLU A 490 2.60 57.24 -5.04
CA GLU A 490 2.95 58.47 -5.77
C GLU A 490 4.36 58.91 -5.39
N ASP A 491 5.21 59.21 -6.37
CA ASP A 491 6.54 59.78 -6.13
C ASP A 491 6.50 61.30 -5.93
N GLU A 492 7.61 61.86 -5.44
CA GLU A 492 7.79 63.32 -5.28
C GLU A 492 7.69 64.11 -6.61
N GLN A 493 7.60 63.41 -7.75
CA GLN A 493 7.54 63.95 -9.12
C GLN A 493 6.14 63.79 -9.75
N GLY A 494 5.15 63.30 -8.99
CA GLY A 494 3.74 63.14 -9.40
C GLY A 494 3.42 61.91 -10.25
N LYS A 495 4.33 60.93 -10.31
CA LYS A 495 4.10 59.65 -11.00
C LYS A 495 3.32 58.71 -10.09
N THR A 496 2.14 58.31 -10.54
CA THR A 496 1.26 57.42 -9.78
C THR A 496 1.31 55.97 -10.30
N ILE A 497 1.43 55.03 -9.37
CA ILE A 497 1.21 53.60 -9.59
C ILE A 497 -0.05 53.21 -8.83
N LYS A 498 -0.99 52.55 -9.53
CA LYS A 498 -2.24 52.08 -8.94
C LYS A 498 -2.38 50.59 -9.12
N VAL A 499 -2.61 49.87 -8.03
CA VAL A 499 -2.87 48.42 -8.07
C VAL A 499 -4.33 48.19 -8.46
N ILE A 500 -4.54 47.39 -9.51
CA ILE A 500 -5.89 47.08 -10.02
C ILE A 500 -6.36 45.73 -9.50
N HIS A 501 -5.44 44.77 -9.37
CA HIS A 501 -5.81 43.40 -9.07
C HIS A 501 -4.74 42.69 -8.26
N ARG A 502 -5.20 41.87 -7.32
CA ARG A 502 -4.40 40.91 -6.57
C ARG A 502 -5.15 39.60 -6.57
N GLU A 503 -4.51 38.53 -7.02
CA GLU A 503 -5.09 37.19 -7.03
C GLU A 503 -4.07 36.20 -6.48
N GLN A 504 -4.53 35.31 -5.60
CA GLN A 504 -3.75 34.16 -5.20
C GLN A 504 -3.79 33.13 -6.34
N THR A 505 -2.64 32.92 -6.99
CA THR A 505 -2.51 31.98 -8.13
C THR A 505 -2.15 30.57 -7.68
N GLY A 506 -1.67 30.41 -6.44
CA GLY A 506 -1.33 29.11 -5.88
C GLY A 506 -1.09 29.11 -4.37
N SER A 507 -0.90 27.91 -3.84
CA SER A 507 -0.44 27.72 -2.45
C SER A 507 0.46 26.51 -2.37
N ARG A 508 1.52 26.63 -1.58
CA ARG A 508 2.42 25.55 -1.17
C ARG A 508 2.22 25.28 0.31
N ARG A 509 2.92 24.29 0.84
CA ARG A 509 2.74 23.78 2.22
C ARG A 509 2.82 24.88 3.29
N TRP A 510 3.53 25.99 3.03
CA TRP A 510 3.77 27.07 4.00
C TRP A 510 3.69 28.49 3.41
N GLU A 511 3.43 28.62 2.11
CA GLU A 511 3.47 29.90 1.38
C GLU A 511 2.30 29.98 0.40
N SER A 512 1.80 31.18 0.17
CA SER A 512 0.81 31.49 -0.87
C SER A 512 1.48 32.32 -1.96
N ASP A 513 1.23 31.95 -3.22
CA ASP A 513 1.77 32.62 -4.40
C ASP A 513 0.68 33.55 -4.95
N HIS A 514 1.03 34.82 -5.20
CA HIS A 514 0.11 35.89 -5.60
C HIS A 514 0.59 36.59 -6.86
N LEU A 515 -0.34 37.00 -7.71
CA LEU A 515 -0.14 37.89 -8.85
C LEU A 515 -0.71 39.28 -8.53
N MET A 516 0.13 40.31 -8.65
CA MET A 516 -0.28 41.71 -8.54
C MET A 516 -0.25 42.36 -9.92
N ILE A 517 -1.33 43.04 -10.30
CA ILE A 517 -1.45 43.81 -11.54
C ILE A 517 -1.64 45.29 -11.19
N PHE A 518 -0.81 46.16 -11.78
CA PHE A 518 -0.84 47.59 -11.53
C PHE A 518 -0.74 48.41 -12.82
N THR A 519 -1.25 49.65 -12.79
CA THR A 519 -1.08 50.61 -13.88
C THR A 519 0.13 51.48 -13.67
N LEU A 520 0.92 51.68 -14.72
CA LEU A 520 1.94 52.71 -14.76
C LEU A 520 1.94 53.40 -16.13
N GLY A 521 1.72 54.72 -16.15
CA GLY A 521 1.68 55.50 -17.39
C GLY A 521 0.60 55.03 -18.39
N GLY A 522 -0.55 54.55 -17.89
CA GLY A 522 -1.67 54.06 -18.71
C GLY A 522 -1.52 52.64 -19.27
N LYS A 523 -0.43 51.93 -18.94
CA LYS A 523 -0.22 50.51 -19.30
C LYS A 523 -0.33 49.60 -18.07
N LEU A 524 -0.73 48.36 -18.29
CA LEU A 524 -0.84 47.32 -17.27
C LEU A 524 0.46 46.53 -17.17
N TYR A 525 0.93 46.31 -15.94
CA TYR A 525 2.07 45.45 -15.65
C TYR A 525 1.75 44.48 -14.54
N GLY A 526 2.36 43.29 -14.58
CA GLY A 526 2.17 42.21 -13.62
C GLY A 526 3.48 41.79 -12.96
N SER A 527 3.39 41.45 -11.67
CA SER A 527 4.50 40.88 -10.89
C SER A 527 3.97 39.83 -9.90
N THR A 528 4.75 38.77 -9.67
CA THR A 528 4.39 37.67 -8.76
C THR A 528 5.18 37.73 -7.47
N TYR A 529 4.53 37.50 -6.33
CA TYR A 529 5.17 37.48 -5.01
C TYR A 529 4.58 36.39 -4.12
N SER A 530 5.33 35.97 -3.10
CA SER A 530 4.89 34.96 -2.14
C SER A 530 4.71 35.56 -0.75
N LEU A 531 3.80 34.97 0.04
CA LEU A 531 3.51 35.33 1.43
C LEU A 531 3.44 34.09 2.31
N GLY A 532 4.00 34.16 3.52
CA GLY A 532 3.86 33.11 4.54
C GLY A 532 2.41 32.91 4.98
N LEU A 533 1.99 31.65 5.17
CA LEU A 533 0.62 31.30 5.56
C LEU A 533 0.35 31.37 7.07
N THR A 534 1.38 31.54 7.91
CA THR A 534 1.25 31.64 9.38
C THR A 534 2.11 32.76 9.95
N GLU A 535 1.67 33.35 11.08
CA GLU A 535 2.34 34.47 11.75
C GLU A 535 3.75 34.14 12.29
N CYS A 536 4.16 32.87 12.30
CA CYS A 536 5.48 32.44 12.76
C CYS A 536 6.51 32.27 11.63
N GLN A 537 6.18 32.65 10.39
CA GLN A 537 7.01 32.47 9.20
C GLN A 537 7.36 33.83 8.59
N GLU A 538 8.64 34.20 8.65
CA GLU A 538 9.17 35.37 7.96
C GLU A 538 9.38 35.01 6.48
N SER A 539 8.34 35.11 5.66
CA SER A 539 8.45 35.10 4.19
C SER A 539 7.84 36.41 3.71
N LEU A 540 8.71 37.40 3.47
CA LEU A 540 8.33 38.74 3.03
C LEU A 540 8.16 38.76 1.50
N PRO A 541 7.29 39.63 0.95
CA PRO A 541 7.19 39.78 -0.50
C PRO A 541 8.55 40.05 -1.15
N TYR A 542 8.84 39.30 -2.20
CA TYR A 542 10.07 39.42 -2.99
C TYR A 542 11.37 39.17 -2.21
N GLU A 543 11.34 38.52 -1.03
CA GLU A 543 12.49 38.37 -0.14
C GLU A 543 13.76 37.87 -0.84
N TYR A 544 13.63 36.85 -1.69
CA TYR A 544 14.75 36.22 -2.41
C TYR A 544 14.99 36.79 -3.83
N GLU A 545 14.22 37.78 -4.25
CA GLU A 545 14.34 38.42 -5.58
C GLU A 545 15.40 39.53 -5.60
N PRO A 546 15.99 39.83 -6.77
CA PRO A 546 16.95 40.94 -6.94
C PRO A 546 16.33 42.32 -6.61
N ASP A 547 17.18 43.32 -6.38
CA ASP A 547 16.76 44.69 -6.03
C ASP A 547 15.92 45.38 -7.13
N GLN A 548 15.96 44.85 -8.35
CA GLN A 548 15.17 45.28 -9.50
C GLN A 548 14.37 44.09 -10.01
N ILE A 549 13.05 44.22 -10.03
CA ILE A 549 12.13 43.16 -10.40
C ILE A 549 11.55 43.46 -11.77
N GLU A 550 11.65 42.49 -12.66
CA GLU A 550 11.11 42.58 -14.00
C GLU A 550 9.59 42.37 -13.97
N CYS A 551 8.84 43.42 -14.29
CA CYS A 551 7.39 43.39 -14.40
C CYS A 551 6.99 43.31 -15.88
N LEU A 552 6.19 42.31 -16.23
CA LEU A 552 5.76 42.06 -17.60
C LEU A 552 4.52 42.86 -17.95
N GLN A 553 4.42 43.36 -19.19
CA GLN A 553 3.20 44.04 -19.65
C GLN A 553 2.04 43.03 -19.76
N MET A 554 0.86 43.39 -19.23
CA MET A 554 -0.32 42.52 -19.18
C MET A 554 -1.44 43.03 -20.09
N GLU A 555 -2.26 42.13 -20.61
CA GLU A 555 -3.50 42.45 -21.34
C GLU A 555 -4.71 41.87 -20.60
N ALA A 556 -5.80 42.64 -20.52
CA ALA A 556 -7.04 42.19 -19.90
C ALA A 556 -7.90 41.43 -20.92
N TYR A 557 -8.40 40.25 -20.53
CA TYR A 557 -9.36 39.47 -21.31
C TYR A 557 -10.48 38.93 -20.41
N GLU A 558 -11.70 38.82 -20.94
CA GLU A 558 -12.86 38.36 -20.17
C GLU A 558 -13.00 36.84 -20.23
N VAL A 559 -13.24 36.20 -19.08
CA VAL A 559 -13.50 34.75 -18.96
C VAL A 559 -14.86 34.51 -18.32
N THR A 560 -15.71 33.73 -18.98
CA THR A 560 -17.02 33.32 -18.43
C THR A 560 -16.89 31.97 -17.71
N VAL A 561 -17.15 31.93 -16.40
CA VAL A 561 -17.03 30.72 -15.58
C VAL A 561 -18.39 30.31 -15.02
N THR A 562 -18.82 29.07 -15.29
CA THR A 562 -20.01 28.47 -14.67
C THR A 562 -19.61 27.82 -13.33
N ARG A 563 -20.23 28.24 -12.23
CA ARG A 563 -19.99 27.67 -10.88
C ARG A 563 -21.28 27.05 -10.33
N TYR A 564 -21.17 25.86 -9.77
CA TYR A 564 -22.28 25.13 -9.15
C TYR A 564 -22.23 25.29 -7.62
N ARG A 565 -23.40 25.45 -6.99
CA ARG A 565 -23.52 25.51 -5.52
C ARG A 565 -24.53 24.48 -5.03
N LYS A 566 -24.32 23.98 -3.81
CA LYS A 566 -25.26 23.07 -3.14
C LYS A 566 -26.56 23.83 -2.84
N VAL A 567 -27.70 23.22 -3.16
CA VAL A 567 -29.00 23.74 -2.72
C VAL A 567 -29.12 23.44 -1.22
N PRO A 568 -29.32 24.46 -0.36
CA PRO A 568 -29.55 24.22 1.06
C PRO A 568 -30.86 23.42 1.22
N ALA A 569 -30.79 22.36 2.05
CA ALA A 569 -31.91 21.47 2.34
C ALA A 569 -33.01 22.18 3.14
#